data_AF-A0A0G9MZG5-F1
#
_entry.id   AF-A0A0G9MZG5-F1
#
_cell.length_a   1.000
_cell.length_b   1.000
_cell.length_c   1.000
_cell.angle_alpha   90.00
_cell.angle_beta   90.00
_cell.angle_gamma   90.00
#
_symmetry.space_group_name_H-M   'P 1'
#
loop_
_entity.id
_entity.type
_entity.pdbx_description
1 polymer ?
#
loop_
_entity_poly.entity_id
_entity_poly.type
_entity_poly.pdbx_seq_one_letter_code
_entity_poly.pdbx_strand_id
1 'polypeptide(L)' 'MAQPTHASTPAKKQRTTPGEFVRQVRAEANKIVWPTWPETARTAVFVGILVLILSLFFLAVDSVFGYTVRELLGFIG' A
#
# COMPACT_ATOMS: atom_id res chain seq x y z
N MET A 1 -42.80 48.39 22.60
CA MET A 1 -41.80 47.61 23.37
C MET A 1 -41.00 46.81 22.36
N ALA A 2 -39.87 47.36 21.90
CA ALA A 2 -39.04 46.75 20.86
C ALA A 2 -38.16 45.65 21.48
N GLN A 3 -38.22 44.43 20.94
CA GLN A 3 -37.29 43.35 21.26
C GLN A 3 -35.94 43.63 20.59
N PRO A 4 -34.80 43.42 21.28
CA PRO A 4 -33.50 43.55 20.66
C PRO A 4 -33.28 42.41 19.64
N THR A 5 -32.91 42.82 18.44
CA THR A 5 -32.54 42.01 17.30
C THR A 5 -31.44 41.01 17.63
N HIS A 6 -31.56 39.79 17.08
CA HIS A 6 -30.59 38.69 17.22
C HIS A 6 -29.21 39.07 16.65
N ALA A 7 -28.32 39.58 17.49
CA ALA A 7 -26.90 39.65 17.20
C ALA A 7 -26.25 38.30 17.55
N SER A 8 -26.51 37.27 16.73
CA SER A 8 -25.76 36.00 16.80
C SER A 8 -24.31 36.26 16.40
N THR A 9 -23.44 36.32 17.40
CA THR A 9 -21.98 36.41 17.30
C THR A 9 -21.44 35.40 16.27
N PRO A 10 -20.53 35.80 15.35
CA PRO A 10 -20.01 34.90 14.33
C PRO A 10 -19.29 33.72 15.01
N ALA A 11 -19.74 32.51 14.65
CA ALA A 11 -19.16 31.26 15.09
C ALA A 11 -17.63 31.29 14.89
N LYS A 12 -16.89 31.31 16.00
CA LYS A 12 -15.45 31.16 16.03
C LYS A 12 -15.12 29.83 15.38
N LYS A 13 -14.71 29.86 14.10
CA LYS A 13 -14.24 28.71 13.32
C LYS A 13 -13.25 27.95 14.20
N GLN A 14 -13.68 26.81 14.75
CA GLN A 14 -12.84 25.94 15.55
C GLN A 14 -11.71 25.48 14.64
N ARG A 15 -10.57 26.18 14.69
CA ARG A 15 -9.33 25.69 14.08
C ARG A 15 -9.06 24.36 14.77
N THR A 16 -9.00 23.28 14.01
CA THR A 16 -8.61 21.96 14.52
C THR A 16 -7.27 22.13 15.21
N THR A 17 -7.29 22.17 16.54
CA THR A 17 -6.07 22.24 17.33
C THR A 17 -5.36 20.89 17.19
N PRO A 18 -4.01 20.84 17.25
CA PRO A 18 -3.26 19.59 17.12
C PRO A 18 -3.76 18.48 18.06
N GLY A 19 -4.26 18.82 19.26
CA GLY A 19 -4.86 17.87 20.19
C GLY A 19 -6.19 17.28 19.74
N GLU A 20 -7.08 18.07 19.12
CA GLU A 20 -8.33 17.57 18.53
C GLU A 20 -8.06 16.67 17.32
N PHE A 21 -7.03 16.98 16.52
CA PHE A 21 -6.62 16.16 15.39
C PHE A 21 -6.16 14.76 15.83
N VAL A 22 -5.29 14.65 16.85
CA VAL A 22 -4.87 13.34 17.38
C VAL A 22 -6.06 12.52 17.88
N ARG A 23 -7.04 13.18 18.51
CA ARG A 23 -8.25 12.52 19.01
C ARG A 23 -9.13 12.00 17.86
N GLN A 24 -9.25 12.76 16.77
CA GLN A 24 -9.94 12.35 15.54
C GLN A 24 -9.20 11.21 14.83
N VAL A 25 -7.87 11.28 14.70
CA VAL A 25 -7.06 10.21 14.10
C VAL A 25 -7.20 8.91 14.88
N ARG A 26 -7.17 8.95 16.22
CA ARG A 26 -7.40 7.75 17.04
C ARG A 26 -8.81 7.18 16.82
N ALA A 27 -9.83 8.05 16.76
CA ALA A 27 -11.20 7.62 16.51
C ALA A 27 -11.38 6.97 15.12
N GLU A 28 -10.69 7.48 14.10
CA GLU A 28 -10.72 6.90 12.74
C GLU A 28 -9.84 5.65 12.62
N ALA A 29 -8.69 5.62 13.31
CA ALA A 29 -7.79 4.47 13.34
C ALA A 29 -8.46 3.23 13.96
N ASN A 30 -9.36 3.42 14.93
CA ASN A 30 -10.14 2.33 15.51
C ASN A 30 -11.11 1.67 14.51
N LYS A 31 -11.43 2.33 13.39
CA LYS A 31 -12.24 1.75 12.30
C LYS A 31 -11.41 0.91 11.33
N ILE A 32 -10.08 0.99 11.40
CA ILE A 32 -9.19 0.26 10.50
C ILE A 32 -9.10 -1.19 10.98
N VAL A 33 -9.78 -2.08 10.25
CA VAL A 33 -9.63 -3.52 10.43
C VAL A 33 -8.42 -3.97 9.63
N TRP A 34 -7.30 -4.18 10.33
CA TRP A 34 -6.12 -4.75 9.72
C TRP A 34 -6.30 -6.27 9.54
N PRO A 35 -5.84 -6.82 8.40
CA PRO A 35 -5.93 -8.25 8.13
C PRO A 35 -5.16 -9.03 9.20
N THR A 36 -5.70 -10.19 9.54
CA THR A 36 -5.02 -11.09 10.48
C THR A 36 -3.80 -11.72 9.80
N TRP A 37 -2.76 -12.05 10.58
CA TRP A 37 -1.56 -12.71 10.06
C TRP A 37 -1.85 -13.91 9.14
N PRO A 38 -2.81 -14.80 9.46
CA PRO A 38 -3.18 -15.92 8.58
C PRO A 38 -3.81 -15.51 7.24
N GLU A 39 -4.49 -14.36 7.17
CA GLU A 39 -5.06 -13.85 5.91
C GLU A 39 -3.96 -13.31 5.00
N THR A 40 -3.07 -12.50 5.56
CA THR A 40 -1.89 -11.97 4.86
C THR A 40 -0.99 -13.10 4.35
N ALA A 41 -0.73 -14.10 5.20
CA ALA A 41 0.09 -15.26 4.83
C ALA A 41 -0.55 -16.07 3.69
N ARG A 42 -1.88 -16.27 3.72
CA ARG A 42 -2.58 -16.96 2.63
C ARG A 42 -2.39 -16.22 1.30
N THR A 43 -2.69 -14.93 1.26
CA THR A 43 -2.50 -14.13 0.04
C THR A 43 -1.04 -14.14 -0.42
N ALA A 44 -0.08 -14.06 0.50
CA ALA A 44 1.34 -14.13 0.19
C ALA A 44 1.75 -15.49 -0.41
N VAL A 45 1.18 -16.61 0.05
CA VAL A 45 1.44 -17.95 -0.52
C VAL A 45 0.91 -18.04 -1.95
N PHE A 46 -0.31 -17.56 -2.22
CA PHE A 46 -0.85 -17.54 -3.58
C PHE A 46 0.04 -16.75 -4.55
N VAL A 47 0.49 -15.56 -4.14
CA VAL A 47 1.43 -14.74 -4.92
C VAL A 47 2.79 -15.43 -5.03
N GLY A 48 3.25 -16.07 -3.95
CA GLY A 48 4.52 -16.80 -3.91
C GLY A 48 4.57 -17.94 -4.93
N ILE A 49 3.46 -18.68 -5.11
CA ILE A 49 3.37 -19.74 -6.12
C ILE A 49 3.53 -19.16 -7.54
N LEU A 50 2.85 -18.05 -7.86
CA LEU A 50 3.00 -17.37 -9.15
C LEU A 50 4.46 -16.93 -9.36
N VAL A 51 5.05 -16.28 -8.36
CA VAL A 51 6.45 -15.81 -8.42
C VAL A 51 7.41 -16.98 -8.62
N LEU A 52 7.18 -18.11 -7.95
CA LEU A 52 7.99 -19.31 -8.13
C LEU A 52 7.92 -19.82 -9.57
N ILE A 53 6.72 -19.91 -10.15
CA ILE A 53 6.54 -20.34 -11.55
C ILE A 53 7.27 -19.38 -12.50
N LEU A 54 7.08 -18.07 -12.35
CA LEU A 54 7.75 -17.07 -13.18
C LEU A 54 9.28 -17.13 -13.02
N SER A 55 9.78 -17.31 -11.80
CA SER A 55 11.22 -17.41 -11.53
C SER A 55 11.85 -18.63 -12.21
N LEU A 56 11.16 -19.78 -12.21
CA LEU A 56 11.63 -20.99 -12.87
C LEU A 56 11.61 -20.83 -14.40
N PHE A 57 10.56 -20.18 -14.93
CA PHE A 57 10.49 -19.86 -16.35
C PHE A 57 11.63 -18.93 -16.78
N PHE A 58 11.87 -17.84 -16.07
CA PHE A 58 12.97 -16.93 -16.38
C PHE A 58 14.33 -17.63 -16.26
N LEU A 59 14.57 -18.38 -15.17
CA LEU A 59 15.81 -19.14 -15.01
C LEU A 59 16.09 -20.08 -16.20
N ALA A 60 15.06 -20.77 -16.71
CA ALA A 60 15.20 -21.62 -17.88
C ALA A 60 15.56 -20.82 -19.13
N VAL A 61 14.87 -19.71 -19.38
CA VAL A 61 15.14 -18.82 -20.52
C VAL A 61 16.55 -18.25 -20.41
N ASP A 62 16.93 -17.68 -19.28
CA ASP A 62 18.26 -17.13 -19.02
C ASP A 62 19.37 -18.16 -19.26
N SER A 63 19.14 -19.41 -18.86
CA SER A 63 20.09 -20.52 -19.09
C SER A 63 20.25 -20.83 -20.59
N VAL A 64 19.14 -20.88 -21.34
CA VAL A 64 19.16 -21.14 -22.79
C VAL A 64 19.83 -20.00 -23.53
N PHE A 65 19.49 -18.75 -23.20
CA PHE A 65 20.14 -17.58 -23.78
C PHE A 65 21.62 -17.54 -23.45
N GLY A 66 22.01 -17.81 -22.20
CA GLY A 66 23.40 -17.86 -21.78
C GLY A 66 24.21 -18.91 -22.55
N TYR A 67 23.67 -20.12 -22.72
CA TYR A 67 24.30 -21.15 -23.55
C TYR A 67 24.44 -20.68 -25.01
N THR A 68 23.36 -20.16 -25.60
CA THR A 68 23.34 -19.70 -26.99
C THR A 68 24.37 -18.60 -27.24
N VAL A 69 24.43 -17.60 -26.35
CA VAL A 69 25.40 -16.49 -26.43
C VAL A 69 26.82 -17.02 -26.32
N ARG A 70 27.08 -17.98 -25.41
CA ARG A 70 28.41 -18.56 -25.25
C ARG A 70 28.90 -19.28 -26.51
N GLU A 71 28.04 -20.05 -27.16
CA GLU A 71 28.37 -20.70 -28.43
C GLU A 71 28.66 -19.66 -29.51
N LEU A 72 27.81 -18.64 -29.66
CA LEU A 72 28.02 -17.57 -30.65
C LEU A 72 29.33 -16.79 -30.44
N LEU A 73 29.67 -16.46 -29.19
CA LEU A 73 30.94 -15.81 -28.87
C LEU A 73 32.12 -16.74 -29.17
N GLY A 74 32.00 -18.04 -28.91
CA GLY A 74 33.02 -19.04 -29.26
C GLY A 74 33.21 -19.27 -30.76
N PHE A 75 32.22 -18.90 -31.59
CA PHE A 75 32.37 -18.90 -33.06
C PHE A 75 32.99 -17.61 -33.60
N ILE A 76 32.85 -16.48 -32.90
CA ILE A 76 33.32 -15.15 -33.33
C ILE A 76 34.73 -14.82 -32.77
N GLY A 77 35.05 -15.31 -31.58
CA GLY A 77 36.39 -15.24 -30.99
C GLY A 77 37.23 -16.46 -31.36
#